data_AF-A0A956ZLF6-F1
#
_entry.id   AF-A0A956ZLF6-F1
#
_cell.length_a   1.000
_cell.length_b   1.000
_cell.length_c   1.000
_cell.angle_alpha   90.00
_cell.angle_beta   90.00
_cell.angle_gamma   90.00
#
_symmetry.space_group_name_H-M   'P 1'
#
loop_
_entity.id
_entity.type
_entity.pdbx_description
1 polymer ?
#
loop_
_entity_poly.entity_id
_entity_poly.type
_entity_poly.pdbx_seq_one_letter_code
_entity_poly.pdbx_strand_id
1 'polypeptide(L)'
;VENDIVRVYYQGDRLPTAAEYLAAGLETYQQMAVDLFGIDLTLLPVKVVLFAEESDLEAARPGAGGALDAAVVNCGTKVTSDIVFVIHRSCGTDDRTDTFRHEFTHIINEAAGEGPLGVIPSWLDEGTAVHSQSDPGANYLGAVDAAIRSNRLIPFAQMATASADANQVNLFYGQAYSMVEFLLDEAGPGTFAEYFATIKAGTRFDVALEQVYGFDIAGFEEAFKEANGIDSSAGPTAAPTSAGSQTQATPVPTRTPLQTSNSNDGDDDGIPLAVIGIVGVSVFFALVAVFFYLLSVMLANNRKAAAGASAPPRDDEWRPPPPPNP
;
A
#
# COMPACT_ATOMS: atom_id res chain seq x y z
N VAL A 1 22.60 -10.47 -9.26
CA VAL A 1 23.61 -9.48 -8.80
C VAL A 1 23.20 -8.99 -7.43
N GLU A 2 24.13 -8.49 -6.60
CA GLU A 2 23.85 -8.16 -5.20
C GLU A 2 24.76 -7.06 -4.66
N ASN A 3 24.23 -6.30 -3.68
CA ASN A 3 24.93 -5.47 -2.69
C ASN A 3 24.31 -5.75 -1.30
N ASP A 4 24.72 -5.00 -0.27
CA ASP A 4 24.23 -5.25 1.11
C ASP A 4 22.74 -4.97 1.30
N ILE A 5 22.11 -4.21 0.39
CA ILE A 5 20.71 -3.79 0.47
C ILE A 5 19.80 -4.64 -0.40
N VAL A 6 20.23 -5.00 -1.61
CA VAL A 6 19.39 -5.61 -2.65
C VAL A 6 20.09 -6.77 -3.33
N ARG A 7 19.33 -7.86 -3.55
CA ARG A 7 19.68 -8.98 -4.42
C ARG A 7 18.73 -9.03 -5.60
N VAL A 8 19.24 -8.88 -6.82
CA VAL A 8 18.46 -8.98 -8.06
C VAL A 8 18.65 -10.35 -8.71
N TYR A 9 17.55 -11.09 -8.83
CA TYR A 9 17.40 -12.32 -9.62
C TYR A 9 16.87 -11.95 -11.00
N TYR A 10 17.48 -12.47 -12.06
CA TYR A 10 17.10 -12.19 -13.45
C TYR A 10 17.36 -13.41 -14.33
N GLN A 11 16.66 -13.50 -15.45
CA GLN A 11 16.83 -14.57 -16.44
C GLN A 11 17.57 -14.07 -17.68
N GLY A 12 18.36 -14.95 -18.29
CA GLY A 12 19.04 -14.69 -19.55
C GLY A 12 20.17 -13.65 -19.42
N ASP A 13 20.49 -12.99 -20.52
CA ASP A 13 21.58 -12.00 -20.59
C ASP A 13 21.06 -10.60 -20.25
N ARG A 14 20.68 -10.40 -18.98
CA ARG A 14 20.12 -9.13 -18.44
C ARG A 14 20.98 -8.53 -17.34
N LEU A 15 22.28 -8.84 -17.32
CA LEU A 15 23.20 -8.33 -16.30
C LEU A 15 23.23 -6.78 -16.22
N PRO A 16 23.29 -6.03 -17.35
CA PRO A 16 23.24 -4.56 -17.30
C PRO A 16 21.94 -4.03 -16.68
N THR A 17 20.80 -4.55 -17.12
CA THR A 17 19.49 -4.19 -16.54
C THR A 17 19.44 -4.52 -15.05
N ALA A 18 19.90 -5.70 -14.64
CA ALA A 18 19.90 -6.07 -13.23
C ALA A 18 20.80 -5.16 -12.38
N ALA A 19 21.87 -4.58 -12.97
CA ALA A 19 22.71 -3.59 -12.30
C ALA A 19 22.00 -2.23 -12.14
N GLU A 20 21.12 -1.84 -13.07
CA GLU A 20 20.25 -0.64 -12.92
C GLU A 20 19.32 -0.80 -11.71
N TYR A 21 18.65 -1.94 -11.55
CA TYR A 21 17.80 -2.21 -10.37
C TYR A 21 18.63 -2.26 -9.08
N LEU A 22 19.86 -2.77 -9.14
CA LEU A 22 20.74 -2.77 -7.97
C LEU A 22 21.11 -1.35 -7.51
N ALA A 23 21.35 -0.44 -8.46
CA ALA A 23 21.63 0.97 -8.18
C ALA A 23 20.37 1.71 -7.68
N ALA A 24 19.24 1.54 -8.38
CA ALA A 24 17.96 2.15 -7.98
C ALA A 24 17.55 1.73 -6.57
N GLY A 25 17.76 0.46 -6.21
CA GLY A 25 17.47 -0.03 -4.86
C GLY A 25 18.34 0.59 -3.78
N LEU A 26 19.64 0.76 -4.04
CA LEU A 26 20.52 1.45 -3.11
C LEU A 26 20.12 2.92 -2.91
N GLU A 27 19.81 3.60 -4.01
CA GLU A 27 19.34 5.00 -3.97
C GLU A 27 18.02 5.14 -3.21
N THR A 28 17.03 4.30 -3.49
CA THR A 28 15.73 4.31 -2.79
C THR A 28 15.89 3.99 -1.31
N TYR A 29 16.75 3.03 -0.94
CA TYR A 29 17.02 2.76 0.47
C TYR A 29 17.66 3.96 1.17
N GLN A 30 18.64 4.60 0.54
CA GLN A 30 19.28 5.79 1.11
C GLN A 30 18.28 6.92 1.29
N GLN A 31 17.51 7.25 0.26
CA GLN A 31 16.54 8.34 0.31
C GLN A 31 15.41 8.07 1.30
N MET A 32 14.81 6.88 1.26
CA MET A 32 13.59 6.60 2.00
C MET A 32 13.89 6.05 3.40
N ALA A 33 14.67 4.99 3.52
CA ALA A 33 14.92 4.37 4.82
C ALA A 33 15.85 5.23 5.68
N VAL A 34 16.95 5.72 5.11
CA VAL A 34 17.98 6.44 5.87
C VAL A 34 17.66 7.93 6.01
N ASP A 35 17.49 8.64 4.90
CA ASP A 35 17.40 10.10 4.93
C ASP A 35 16.01 10.60 5.37
N LEU A 36 14.93 9.98 4.90
CA LEU A 36 13.57 10.34 5.29
C LEU A 36 13.19 9.77 6.67
N PHE A 37 13.27 8.44 6.85
CA PHE A 37 12.75 7.79 8.07
C PHE A 37 13.78 7.58 9.18
N GLY A 38 15.09 7.56 8.86
CA GLY A 38 16.13 7.26 9.84
C GLY A 38 16.04 5.85 10.44
N ILE A 39 15.63 4.86 9.64
CA ILE A 39 15.47 3.46 10.04
C ILE A 39 16.41 2.52 9.29
N ASP A 40 16.63 1.35 9.88
CA ASP A 40 17.27 0.21 9.22
C ASP A 40 16.25 -0.91 8.98
N LEU A 41 16.31 -1.52 7.79
CA LEU A 41 15.52 -2.72 7.52
C LEU A 41 16.14 -3.94 8.21
N THR A 42 15.29 -4.75 8.85
CA THR A 42 15.72 -5.96 9.56
C THR A 42 15.91 -7.17 8.65
N LEU A 43 15.28 -7.14 7.47
CA LEU A 43 15.35 -8.20 6.46
C LEU A 43 16.07 -7.66 5.23
N LEU A 44 17.40 -7.82 5.22
CA LEU A 44 18.26 -7.51 4.08
C LEU A 44 19.05 -8.76 3.66
N PRO A 45 19.43 -8.86 2.37
CA PRO A 45 19.05 -7.95 1.30
C PRO A 45 17.62 -8.20 0.80
N VAL A 46 16.93 -7.14 0.36
CA VAL A 46 15.64 -7.25 -0.34
C VAL A 46 15.83 -7.95 -1.66
N LYS A 47 15.02 -8.98 -1.91
CA LYS A 47 15.09 -9.84 -3.09
C LYS A 47 14.19 -9.29 -4.18
N VAL A 48 14.79 -8.89 -5.28
CA VAL A 48 14.09 -8.42 -6.47
C VAL A 48 14.09 -9.53 -7.51
N VAL A 49 12.93 -9.96 -7.95
CA VAL A 49 12.79 -10.91 -9.06
C VAL A 49 12.38 -10.13 -10.31
N LEU A 50 13.33 -9.98 -11.23
CA LEU A 50 13.13 -9.32 -12.51
C LEU A 50 12.62 -10.32 -13.54
N PHE A 51 11.32 -10.30 -13.79
CA PHE A 51 10.66 -11.19 -14.74
C PHE A 51 10.96 -10.80 -16.19
N ALA A 52 10.95 -11.82 -17.05
CA ALA A 52 11.16 -11.64 -18.47
C ALA A 52 9.96 -10.96 -19.14
N GLU A 53 8.79 -11.51 -18.84
CA GLU A 53 7.48 -11.16 -19.38
C GLU A 53 6.46 -10.95 -18.27
N GLU A 54 5.46 -10.11 -18.53
CA GLU A 54 4.35 -9.82 -17.62
C GLU A 54 3.59 -11.09 -17.21
N SER A 55 3.38 -12.02 -18.15
CA SER A 55 2.69 -13.28 -17.88
C SER A 55 3.39 -14.15 -16.84
N ASP A 56 4.72 -14.06 -16.74
CA ASP A 56 5.48 -14.84 -15.77
C ASP A 56 5.35 -14.24 -14.36
N LEU A 57 5.30 -12.90 -14.26
CA LEU A 57 5.04 -12.20 -13.01
C LEU A 57 3.63 -12.51 -12.51
N GLU A 58 2.62 -12.40 -13.38
CA GLU A 58 1.23 -12.70 -13.05
C GLU A 58 1.05 -14.13 -12.55
N ALA A 59 1.72 -15.11 -13.19
CA ALA A 59 1.68 -16.50 -12.75
C ALA A 59 2.34 -16.73 -11.37
N ALA A 60 3.30 -15.87 -10.98
CA ALA A 60 3.99 -15.94 -9.71
C ALA A 60 3.29 -15.15 -8.58
N ARG A 61 2.28 -14.34 -8.91
CA ARG A 61 1.66 -13.40 -7.96
C ARG A 61 0.91 -14.12 -6.83
N PRO A 62 1.17 -13.78 -5.55
CA PRO A 62 0.37 -14.29 -4.44
C PRO A 62 -1.06 -13.74 -4.53
N GLY A 63 -2.08 -14.62 -4.39
CA GLY A 63 -3.47 -14.18 -4.17
C GLY A 63 -4.07 -13.31 -5.27
N ALA A 64 -4.25 -13.84 -6.49
CA ALA A 64 -5.01 -13.17 -7.54
C ALA A 64 -6.49 -12.98 -7.13
N GLY A 65 -6.87 -11.82 -6.56
CA GLY A 65 -8.22 -11.64 -6.01
C GLY A 65 -8.80 -10.24 -5.80
N GLY A 66 -8.12 -9.14 -6.21
CA GLY A 66 -8.63 -7.77 -6.08
C GLY A 66 -8.71 -7.01 -7.42
N ALA A 67 -9.77 -6.22 -7.62
CA ALA A 67 -10.01 -5.50 -8.89
C ALA A 67 -9.14 -4.23 -9.07
N LEU A 68 -8.63 -3.62 -7.99
CA LEU A 68 -7.70 -2.48 -8.08
C LEU A 68 -6.27 -2.93 -8.30
N ASP A 69 -5.86 -3.96 -7.56
CA ASP A 69 -4.63 -4.69 -7.81
C ASP A 69 -4.49 -4.95 -9.32
N ALA A 70 -5.50 -5.54 -9.96
CA ALA A 70 -5.43 -5.85 -11.39
C ALA A 70 -5.20 -4.64 -12.34
N ALA A 71 -5.48 -3.40 -11.93
CA ALA A 71 -5.31 -2.21 -12.76
C ALA A 71 -3.94 -1.52 -12.63
N VAL A 72 -3.27 -1.66 -11.47
CA VAL A 72 -1.95 -1.06 -11.16
C VAL A 72 -0.83 -2.09 -11.16
N VAL A 73 -1.12 -3.35 -10.84
CA VAL A 73 -0.17 -4.44 -10.56
C VAL A 73 0.53 -5.01 -11.80
N ASN A 74 0.36 -4.38 -12.95
CA ASN A 74 0.84 -4.97 -14.21
C ASN A 74 2.35 -4.86 -14.43
N CYS A 75 3.10 -4.30 -13.47
CA CYS A 75 4.50 -3.94 -13.64
C CYS A 75 5.39 -4.32 -12.45
N GLY A 76 4.79 -4.42 -11.27
CA GLY A 76 5.48 -4.80 -10.06
C GLY A 76 4.51 -5.10 -8.94
N THR A 77 5.02 -5.75 -7.90
CA THR A 77 4.30 -5.99 -6.66
C THR A 77 5.27 -6.34 -5.53
N LYS A 78 5.07 -5.73 -4.37
CA LYS A 78 5.59 -6.20 -3.09
C LYS A 78 4.91 -7.52 -2.74
N VAL A 79 5.71 -8.57 -2.56
CA VAL A 79 5.24 -9.93 -2.25
C VAL A 79 5.28 -10.20 -0.75
N THR A 80 6.34 -9.75 -0.09
CA THR A 80 6.55 -9.85 1.36
C THR A 80 7.41 -8.68 1.82
N SER A 81 7.71 -8.60 3.12
CA SER A 81 8.58 -7.57 3.70
C SER A 81 10.05 -7.61 3.24
N ASP A 82 10.44 -8.54 2.35
CA ASP A 82 11.77 -8.59 1.75
C ASP A 82 11.81 -9.12 0.30
N ILE A 83 10.65 -9.21 -0.38
CA ILE A 83 10.56 -9.69 -1.77
C ILE A 83 9.71 -8.75 -2.62
N VAL A 84 10.26 -8.33 -3.75
CA VAL A 84 9.57 -7.54 -4.77
C VAL A 84 9.67 -8.23 -6.13
N PHE A 85 8.55 -8.32 -6.83
CA PHE A 85 8.49 -8.78 -8.22
C PHE A 85 8.34 -7.58 -9.14
N VAL A 86 9.06 -7.56 -10.27
CA VAL A 86 9.00 -6.48 -11.26
C VAL A 86 9.27 -6.98 -12.67
N ILE A 87 8.83 -6.21 -13.66
CA ILE A 87 9.23 -6.34 -15.07
C ILE A 87 9.92 -5.07 -15.56
N HIS A 88 10.92 -5.21 -16.44
CA HIS A 88 11.68 -4.07 -16.96
C HIS A 88 10.94 -3.36 -18.11
N ARG A 89 9.98 -2.51 -17.76
CA ARG A 89 9.20 -1.70 -18.69
C ARG A 89 8.80 -0.37 -18.04
N SER A 90 8.40 0.59 -18.88
CA SER A 90 7.82 1.86 -18.41
C SER A 90 6.35 1.64 -18.04
N CYS A 91 5.96 2.14 -16.87
CA CYS A 91 4.60 2.03 -16.31
C CYS A 91 4.12 3.34 -15.69
N GLY A 92 4.07 4.39 -16.52
CA GLY A 92 3.60 5.71 -16.11
C GLY A 92 4.70 6.77 -16.08
N THR A 93 5.97 6.34 -16.02
CA THR A 93 7.17 7.20 -16.05
C THR A 93 8.20 6.68 -17.07
N ASP A 94 9.15 7.53 -17.45
CA ASP A 94 10.22 7.14 -18.40
C ASP A 94 11.27 6.22 -17.77
N ASP A 95 11.54 6.36 -16.47
CA ASP A 95 12.47 5.48 -15.73
C ASP A 95 11.78 4.16 -15.38
N ARG A 96 12.27 3.08 -16.01
CA ARG A 96 11.74 1.72 -15.82
C ARG A 96 12.02 1.14 -14.44
N THR A 97 12.89 1.78 -13.65
CA THR A 97 13.18 1.37 -12.28
C THR A 97 12.17 1.96 -11.29
N ASP A 98 11.35 2.95 -11.66
CA ASP A 98 10.40 3.61 -10.75
C ASP A 98 9.39 2.64 -10.14
N THR A 99 8.93 1.65 -10.90
CA THR A 99 8.07 0.60 -10.34
C THR A 99 8.78 -0.15 -9.21
N PHE A 100 10.07 -0.43 -9.34
CA PHE A 100 10.81 -1.05 -8.23
C PHE A 100 10.97 -0.09 -7.05
N ARG A 101 11.26 1.19 -7.29
CA ARG A 101 11.36 2.20 -6.23
C ARG A 101 10.06 2.27 -5.42
N HIS A 102 8.93 2.34 -6.11
CA HIS A 102 7.59 2.32 -5.55
C HIS A 102 7.34 1.09 -4.66
N GLU A 103 7.52 -0.10 -5.23
CA GLU A 103 7.26 -1.36 -4.51
C GLU A 103 8.23 -1.61 -3.35
N PHE A 104 9.47 -1.16 -3.48
CA PHE A 104 10.43 -1.22 -2.38
C PHE A 104 10.04 -0.25 -1.25
N THR A 105 9.51 0.92 -1.59
CA THR A 105 9.03 1.88 -0.59
C THR A 105 7.87 1.32 0.22
N HIS A 106 6.99 0.47 -0.32
CA HIS A 106 5.99 -0.22 0.51
C HIS A 106 6.58 -1.14 1.59
N ILE A 107 7.77 -1.70 1.37
CA ILE A 107 8.51 -2.45 2.40
C ILE A 107 9.05 -1.48 3.46
N ILE A 108 9.58 -0.34 3.03
CA ILE A 108 10.15 0.68 3.91
C ILE A 108 9.04 1.34 4.76
N ASN A 109 7.90 1.66 4.16
CA ASN A 109 6.72 2.21 4.83
C ASN A 109 6.18 1.25 5.89
N GLU A 110 6.09 -0.05 5.58
CA GLU A 110 5.73 -1.08 6.56
C GLU A 110 6.72 -1.09 7.73
N ALA A 111 8.03 -1.05 7.45
CA ALA A 111 9.04 -1.01 8.50
C ALA A 111 8.96 0.28 9.35
N ALA A 112 8.66 1.43 8.75
CA ALA A 112 8.60 2.72 9.41
C ALA A 112 7.30 2.95 10.20
N GLY A 113 6.16 2.47 9.70
CA GLY A 113 4.83 2.86 10.18
C GLY A 113 3.94 1.73 10.69
N GLU A 114 4.13 0.49 10.24
CA GLU A 114 3.28 -0.63 10.65
C GLU A 114 3.75 -1.24 11.97
N GLY A 115 2.79 -1.60 12.81
CA GLY A 115 3.03 -2.18 14.13
C GLY A 115 1.86 -3.05 14.60
N PRO A 116 1.94 -3.66 15.79
CA PRO A 116 0.89 -4.57 16.28
C PRO A 116 -0.52 -3.97 16.34
N LEU A 117 -0.61 -2.65 16.50
CA LEU A 117 -1.87 -1.89 16.60
C LEU A 117 -1.89 -0.67 15.66
N GLY A 118 -0.82 -0.44 14.90
CA GLY A 118 -0.63 0.72 14.03
C GLY A 118 -0.69 0.27 12.59
N VAL A 119 -1.55 0.90 11.80
CA VAL A 119 -1.74 0.60 10.37
C VAL A 119 -1.70 1.92 9.60
N ILE A 120 -0.86 1.97 8.56
CA ILE A 120 -0.79 3.13 7.67
C ILE A 120 -1.98 3.11 6.70
N PRO A 121 -2.66 4.25 6.48
CA PRO A 121 -3.77 4.32 5.53
C PRO A 121 -3.25 4.25 4.08
N SER A 122 -4.10 3.79 3.16
CA SER A 122 -3.70 3.60 1.75
C SER A 122 -3.10 4.86 1.12
N TRP A 123 -3.66 6.04 1.34
CA TRP A 123 -3.11 7.27 0.76
C TRP A 123 -1.69 7.58 1.24
N LEU A 124 -1.37 7.24 2.49
CA LEU A 124 -0.05 7.53 3.06
C LEU A 124 0.98 6.55 2.50
N ASP A 125 0.62 5.28 2.39
CA ASP A 125 1.49 4.25 1.81
C ASP A 125 1.76 4.53 0.32
N GLU A 126 0.71 4.67 -0.47
CA GLU A 126 0.79 4.87 -1.92
C GLU A 126 1.40 6.24 -2.28
N GLY A 127 1.04 7.30 -1.57
CA GLY A 127 1.61 8.63 -1.78
C GLY A 127 3.11 8.68 -1.51
N THR A 128 3.56 8.01 -0.44
CA THR A 128 4.99 7.91 -0.10
C THR A 128 5.73 7.02 -1.10
N ALA A 129 5.08 5.97 -1.61
CA ALA A 129 5.64 5.13 -2.66
C ALA A 129 5.84 5.93 -3.97
N VAL A 130 4.88 6.76 -4.38
CA VAL A 130 5.04 7.68 -5.53
C VAL A 130 6.13 8.71 -5.28
N HIS A 131 6.26 9.26 -4.05
CA HIS A 131 7.34 10.19 -3.70
C HIS A 131 8.74 9.61 -3.94
N SER A 132 8.92 8.29 -3.79
CA SER A 132 10.22 7.63 -4.00
C SER A 132 10.62 7.45 -5.47
N GLN A 133 9.70 7.72 -6.40
CA GLN A 133 9.96 7.62 -7.83
C GLN A 133 10.80 8.80 -8.32
N SER A 134 11.49 8.62 -9.44
CA SER A 134 12.20 9.71 -10.12
C SER A 134 11.26 10.76 -10.69
N ASP A 135 10.04 10.37 -11.05
CA ASP A 135 8.94 11.23 -11.49
C ASP A 135 7.62 10.66 -10.93
N PRO A 136 6.67 11.51 -10.46
CA PRO A 136 5.40 11.02 -9.94
C PRO A 136 4.45 10.49 -11.04
N GLY A 137 4.71 10.79 -12.32
CA GLY A 137 3.90 10.37 -13.46
C GLY A 137 2.91 11.44 -13.91
N ALA A 138 2.98 11.83 -15.18
CA ALA A 138 2.15 12.90 -15.75
C ALA A 138 0.64 12.64 -15.66
N ASN A 139 0.20 11.37 -15.67
CA ASN A 139 -1.21 11.00 -15.52
C ASN A 139 -1.73 11.30 -14.11
N TYR A 140 -0.91 11.10 -13.08
CA TYR A 140 -1.28 11.35 -11.69
C TYR A 140 -1.34 12.85 -11.43
N LEU A 141 -0.30 13.59 -11.83
CA LEU A 141 -0.28 15.04 -11.75
C LEU A 141 -1.44 15.69 -12.52
N GLY A 142 -1.67 15.25 -13.76
CA GLY A 142 -2.78 15.77 -14.56
C GLY A 142 -4.16 15.51 -13.96
N ALA A 143 -4.35 14.38 -13.27
CA ALA A 143 -5.61 14.04 -12.61
C ALA A 143 -5.85 14.90 -11.37
N VAL A 144 -4.85 15.04 -10.49
CA VAL A 144 -4.98 15.88 -9.27
C VAL A 144 -5.12 17.36 -9.64
N ASP A 145 -4.38 17.87 -10.63
CA ASP A 145 -4.51 19.24 -11.13
C ASP A 145 -5.91 19.54 -11.69
N ALA A 146 -6.51 18.56 -12.37
CA ALA A 146 -7.88 18.68 -12.86
C ALA A 146 -8.89 18.68 -11.70
N ALA A 147 -8.68 17.87 -10.67
CA ALA A 147 -9.53 17.82 -9.49
C ALA A 147 -9.43 19.09 -8.64
N ILE A 148 -8.22 19.64 -8.44
CA ILE A 148 -8.00 20.94 -7.77
C ILE A 148 -8.76 22.04 -8.50
N ARG A 149 -8.54 22.19 -9.81
CA ARG A 149 -9.19 23.24 -10.61
C ARG A 149 -10.71 23.16 -10.66
N SER A 150 -11.28 21.97 -10.49
CA SER A 150 -12.73 21.74 -10.55
C SER A 150 -13.40 21.65 -9.16
N ASN A 151 -12.62 21.75 -8.09
CA ASN A 151 -13.03 21.46 -6.71
C ASN A 151 -13.71 20.07 -6.59
N ARG A 152 -13.02 19.04 -7.06
CA ARG A 152 -13.48 17.63 -7.12
C ARG A 152 -12.43 16.66 -6.60
N LEU A 153 -11.67 17.07 -5.60
CA LEU A 153 -10.79 16.18 -4.86
C LEU A 153 -11.61 15.04 -4.22
N ILE A 154 -10.99 13.88 -4.06
CA ILE A 154 -11.53 12.82 -3.23
C ILE A 154 -11.53 13.36 -1.79
N PRO A 155 -12.63 13.32 -1.03
CA PRO A 155 -12.60 13.76 0.36
C PRO A 155 -11.54 13.00 1.15
N PHE A 156 -10.70 13.69 1.93
CA PHE A 156 -9.51 13.07 2.54
C PHE A 156 -9.89 11.91 3.47
N ALA A 157 -11.03 12.03 4.15
CA ALA A 157 -11.60 10.98 4.99
C ALA A 157 -11.94 9.68 4.22
N GLN A 158 -12.11 9.73 2.91
CA GLN A 158 -12.38 8.57 2.06
C GLN A 158 -11.11 7.92 1.50
N MET A 159 -9.95 8.56 1.66
CA MET A 159 -8.69 8.05 1.09
C MET A 159 -7.95 7.08 2.02
N ALA A 160 -8.47 6.84 3.23
CA ALA A 160 -7.90 5.86 4.16
C ALA A 160 -7.85 4.44 3.58
N THR A 161 -8.76 4.15 2.64
CA THR A 161 -8.83 2.92 1.86
C THR A 161 -8.87 3.27 0.38
N ALA A 162 -8.13 2.55 -0.46
CA ALA A 162 -8.21 2.75 -1.91
C ALA A 162 -9.65 2.49 -2.43
N SER A 163 -10.15 3.38 -3.28
CA SER A 163 -11.47 3.25 -3.92
C SER A 163 -11.49 2.07 -4.88
N ALA A 164 -12.60 1.32 -4.95
CA ALA A 164 -12.80 0.22 -5.91
C ALA A 164 -13.01 0.69 -7.38
N ASP A 165 -13.15 2.00 -7.60
CA ASP A 165 -13.44 2.56 -8.92
C ASP A 165 -12.17 2.75 -9.75
N ALA A 166 -12.01 1.93 -10.79
CA ALA A 166 -10.89 2.02 -11.72
C ALA A 166 -10.74 3.41 -12.37
N ASN A 167 -11.82 4.19 -12.50
CA ASN A 167 -11.75 5.54 -13.08
C ASN A 167 -11.14 6.58 -12.13
N GLN A 168 -10.99 6.24 -10.84
CA GLN A 168 -10.43 7.12 -9.82
C GLN A 168 -8.97 6.81 -9.50
N VAL A 169 -8.37 5.77 -10.09
CA VAL A 169 -7.01 5.32 -9.77
C VAL A 169 -5.99 6.46 -9.92
N ASN A 170 -5.91 7.08 -11.10
CA ASN A 170 -4.94 8.18 -11.33
C ASN A 170 -5.17 9.36 -10.38
N LEU A 171 -6.42 9.67 -10.04
CA LEU A 171 -6.74 10.74 -9.09
C LEU A 171 -6.34 10.34 -7.67
N PHE A 172 -6.58 9.10 -7.25
CA PHE A 172 -6.19 8.61 -5.94
C PHE A 172 -4.68 8.69 -5.76
N TYR A 173 -3.89 8.15 -6.69
CA TYR A 173 -2.43 8.20 -6.64
C TYR A 173 -1.90 9.64 -6.71
N GLY A 174 -2.41 10.46 -7.63
CA GLY A 174 -2.00 11.87 -7.73
C GLY A 174 -2.31 12.67 -6.48
N GLN A 175 -3.50 12.49 -5.91
CA GLN A 175 -3.89 13.18 -4.69
C GLN A 175 -3.13 12.65 -3.47
N ALA A 176 -2.90 11.34 -3.35
CA ALA A 176 -2.11 10.74 -2.28
C ALA A 176 -0.67 11.27 -2.30
N TYR A 177 -0.05 11.34 -3.48
CA TYR A 177 1.25 11.99 -3.68
C TYR A 177 1.21 13.45 -3.23
N SER A 178 0.28 14.26 -3.73
CA SER A 178 0.17 15.68 -3.34
C SER A 178 -0.09 15.89 -1.84
N MET A 179 -0.81 14.98 -1.18
CA MET A 179 -1.01 15.00 0.27
C MET A 179 0.31 14.75 1.02
N VAL A 180 1.12 13.79 0.58
CA VAL A 180 2.44 13.51 1.16
C VAL A 180 3.39 14.70 0.94
N GLU A 181 3.44 15.26 -0.27
CA GLU A 181 4.26 16.44 -0.56
C GLU A 181 3.86 17.62 0.32
N PHE A 182 2.56 17.86 0.51
CA PHE A 182 2.09 18.92 1.41
C PHE A 182 2.61 18.73 2.85
N LEU A 183 2.56 17.51 3.38
CA LEU A 183 3.03 17.22 4.75
C LEU A 183 4.56 17.34 4.87
N LEU A 184 5.30 17.01 3.83
CA LEU A 184 6.74 17.17 3.75
C LEU A 184 7.14 18.65 3.62
N ASP A 185 6.45 19.41 2.79
CA ASP A 185 6.71 20.84 2.58
C ASP A 185 6.37 21.68 3.82
N GLU A 186 5.28 21.35 4.52
CA GLU A 186 4.82 22.10 5.69
C GLU A 186 5.74 21.93 6.90
N ALA A 187 6.21 20.70 7.17
CA ALA A 187 6.90 20.39 8.43
C ALA A 187 8.23 19.62 8.28
N GLY A 188 8.64 19.30 7.05
CA GLY A 188 9.90 18.63 6.75
C GLY A 188 9.92 17.12 7.02
N PRO A 189 11.00 16.44 6.60
CA PRO A 189 11.12 14.98 6.69
C PRO A 189 11.12 14.44 8.12
N GLY A 190 11.67 15.19 9.09
CA GLY A 190 11.71 14.76 10.49
C GLY A 190 10.31 14.61 11.11
N THR A 191 9.42 15.57 10.86
CA THR A 191 8.02 15.52 11.31
C THR A 191 7.25 14.41 10.60
N PHE A 192 7.51 14.22 9.31
CA PHE A 192 6.91 13.12 8.55
C PHE A 192 7.33 11.74 9.08
N ALA A 193 8.60 11.57 9.44
CA ALA A 193 9.10 10.35 10.09
C ALA A 193 8.48 10.15 11.48
N GLU A 194 8.31 11.20 12.27
CA GLU A 194 7.63 11.14 13.57
C GLU A 194 6.16 10.69 13.42
N TYR A 195 5.49 11.11 12.36
CA TYR A 195 4.13 10.66 12.06
C TYR A 195 4.06 9.14 11.83
N PHE A 196 4.94 8.58 10.99
CA PHE A 196 5.03 7.12 10.81
C PHE A 196 5.39 6.41 12.13
N ALA A 197 6.37 6.90 12.88
CA ALA A 197 6.78 6.31 14.15
C ALA A 197 5.64 6.32 15.20
N THR A 198 4.83 7.38 15.20
CA THR A 198 3.66 7.51 16.08
C THR A 198 2.57 6.49 15.72
N ILE A 199 2.33 6.26 14.43
CA ILE A 199 1.45 5.19 13.97
C ILE A 199 1.99 3.84 14.42
N LYS A 200 3.28 3.59 14.17
CA LYS A 200 3.97 2.33 14.54
C LYS A 200 3.83 1.99 16.02
N ALA A 201 3.84 3.00 16.89
CA ALA A 201 3.65 2.84 18.33
C ALA A 201 2.23 2.42 18.75
N GLY A 202 1.28 2.36 17.80
CA GLY A 202 -0.09 1.90 18.00
C GLY A 202 -1.15 3.01 18.01
N THR A 203 -0.78 4.24 17.65
CA THR A 203 -1.73 5.33 17.49
C THR A 203 -2.40 5.22 16.13
N ARG A 204 -3.73 5.37 16.07
CA ARG A 204 -4.45 5.38 14.78
C ARG A 204 -4.00 6.59 13.95
N PHE A 205 -3.86 6.42 12.64
CA PHE A 205 -3.25 7.43 11.76
C PHE A 205 -3.88 8.83 11.88
N ASP A 206 -5.20 8.95 12.00
CA ASP A 206 -5.89 10.23 12.12
C ASP A 206 -5.57 10.94 13.45
N VAL A 207 -5.43 10.17 14.53
CA VAL A 207 -5.02 10.68 15.85
C VAL A 207 -3.53 11.04 15.85
N ALA A 208 -2.70 10.25 15.16
CA ALA A 208 -1.29 10.56 15.01
C ALA A 208 -1.07 11.84 14.19
N LEU A 209 -1.90 12.09 13.17
CA LEU A 209 -1.88 13.33 12.38
C LEU A 209 -2.17 14.54 13.27
N GLU A 210 -3.21 14.46 14.11
CA GLU A 210 -3.54 15.53 15.05
C GLU A 210 -2.42 15.77 16.07
N GLN A 211 -1.78 14.70 16.57
CA GLN A 211 -0.69 14.81 17.54
C GLN A 211 0.57 15.44 16.94
N VAL A 212 0.92 15.08 15.71
CA VAL A 212 2.20 15.46 15.08
C VAL A 212 2.08 16.77 14.30
N TYR A 213 0.99 16.96 13.57
CA TYR A 213 0.76 18.13 12.71
C TYR A 213 -0.23 19.15 13.30
N GLY A 214 -0.98 18.80 14.35
CA GLY A 214 -1.90 19.72 15.02
C GLY A 214 -3.26 19.89 14.31
N PHE A 215 -3.54 19.12 13.26
CA PHE A 215 -4.83 19.10 12.57
C PHE A 215 -5.37 17.68 12.42
N ASP A 216 -6.70 17.56 12.48
CA ASP A 216 -7.38 16.32 12.09
C ASP A 216 -7.49 16.21 10.55
N ILE A 217 -8.11 15.14 10.06
CA ILE A 217 -8.25 14.91 8.61
C ILE A 217 -9.04 16.03 7.91
N ALA A 218 -10.02 16.64 8.57
CA ALA A 218 -10.79 17.75 7.99
C ALA A 218 -9.94 19.02 7.93
N GLY A 219 -9.19 19.32 8.99
CA GLY A 219 -8.23 20.42 9.02
C GLY A 219 -7.12 20.24 7.97
N PHE A 220 -6.65 19.01 7.76
CA PHE A 220 -5.71 18.70 6.68
C PHE A 220 -6.30 19.02 5.30
N GLU A 221 -7.53 18.56 5.02
CA GLU A 221 -8.19 18.82 3.75
C GLU A 221 -8.38 20.33 3.50
N GLU A 222 -8.78 21.09 4.52
CA GLU A 222 -8.96 22.53 4.40
C GLU A 222 -7.63 23.28 4.23
N ALA A 223 -6.58 22.91 4.98
CA ALA A 223 -5.24 23.48 4.80
C ALA A 223 -4.68 23.20 3.40
N PHE A 224 -4.89 21.98 2.90
CA PHE A 224 -4.50 21.59 1.54
C PHE A 224 -5.26 22.40 0.49
N LYS A 225 -6.57 22.57 0.64
CA LYS A 225 -7.39 23.40 -0.26
C LYS A 225 -6.93 24.86 -0.25
N GLU A 226 -6.67 25.43 0.92
CA GLU A 226 -6.18 26.80 1.08
C GLU A 226 -4.85 27.00 0.34
N ALA A 227 -3.88 26.10 0.55
CA ALA A 227 -2.58 26.16 -0.11
C ALA A 227 -2.68 26.04 -1.64
N ASN A 228 -3.70 25.34 -2.14
CA ASN A 228 -3.98 25.20 -3.57
C ASN A 228 -4.97 26.26 -4.12
N GLY A 229 -5.37 27.25 -3.31
CA GLY A 229 -6.26 28.33 -3.73
C GLY A 229 -7.69 27.88 -4.04
N ILE A 230 -8.12 26.75 -3.47
CA ILE A 230 -9.49 26.25 -3.60
C ILE A 230 -10.38 27.00 -2.61
N ASP A 231 -11.42 27.68 -3.11
CA ASP A 231 -12.44 28.31 -2.27
C ASP A 231 -13.39 27.25 -1.70
N SER A 232 -13.22 26.90 -0.41
CA SER A 232 -14.08 25.93 0.28
C SER A 232 -15.57 26.34 0.35
N SER A 233 -15.91 27.60 0.08
CA SER A 233 -17.30 28.06 0.00
C SER A 233 -17.94 27.84 -1.37
N ALA A 234 -17.14 27.62 -2.40
CA ALA A 234 -17.60 27.31 -3.75
C ALA A 234 -17.87 25.80 -3.89
N GLY A 235 -19.11 25.42 -4.20
CA GLY A 235 -19.43 24.02 -4.50
C GLY A 235 -18.67 23.47 -5.71
N PRO A 236 -18.60 22.14 -5.90
CA PRO A 236 -17.92 21.53 -7.04
C PRO A 236 -18.40 22.14 -8.35
N THR A 237 -17.47 22.49 -9.25
CA THR A 237 -17.85 23.00 -10.57
C THR A 237 -18.63 21.90 -11.30
N ALA A 238 -19.76 22.26 -11.91
CA ALA A 238 -20.53 21.31 -12.73
C ALA A 238 -19.61 20.72 -13.81
N ALA A 239 -19.64 19.40 -13.98
CA ALA A 239 -18.88 18.76 -15.05
C ALA A 239 -19.38 19.37 -16.36
N PRO A 240 -18.51 19.64 -17.35
CA PRO A 240 -18.99 20.02 -18.65
C PRO A 240 -19.94 18.92 -19.13
N THR A 241 -21.24 19.23 -19.18
CA THR A 241 -22.21 18.39 -19.85
C THR A 241 -21.73 18.30 -21.29
N SER A 242 -21.13 17.17 -21.66
CA SER A 242 -20.96 16.86 -23.08
C SER A 242 -22.34 17.01 -23.69
N ALA A 243 -22.54 18.03 -24.52
CA ALA A 243 -23.75 18.17 -25.29
C ALA A 243 -23.92 16.83 -26.02
N GLY A 244 -24.93 16.06 -25.61
CA GLY A 244 -25.22 14.79 -26.23
C GLY A 244 -25.32 15.05 -27.72
N SER A 245 -24.46 14.39 -28.50
CA SER A 245 -24.78 14.20 -29.91
C SER A 245 -26.18 13.63 -29.92
N GLN A 246 -27.12 14.37 -30.52
CA GLN A 246 -28.44 13.87 -30.81
C GLN A 246 -28.27 12.69 -31.78
N THR A 247 -28.01 11.50 -31.25
CA THR A 247 -28.25 10.26 -31.96
C THR A 247 -29.76 10.13 -32.07
N GLN A 248 -30.25 10.58 -33.20
CA GLN A 248 -31.60 10.37 -33.70
C GLN A 248 -32.00 8.92 -33.41
N ALA A 249 -33.02 8.73 -32.56
CA ALA A 249 -33.52 7.43 -32.19
C ALA A 249 -33.94 6.67 -33.46
N THR A 250 -33.26 5.55 -33.73
CA THR A 250 -33.72 4.60 -34.75
C THR A 250 -34.87 3.81 -34.11
N PRO A 251 -36.09 3.77 -34.70
CA PRO A 251 -37.20 3.06 -34.10
C PRO A 251 -36.95 1.55 -34.14
N VAL A 252 -36.98 0.92 -32.96
CA VAL A 252 -36.96 -0.53 -32.78
C VAL A 252 -38.37 -1.07 -33.11
N PRO A 253 -38.52 -2.15 -33.90
CA PRO A 253 -39.83 -2.73 -34.18
C PRO A 253 -40.43 -3.39 -32.94
N THR A 254 -41.65 -2.96 -32.60
CA THR A 254 -42.51 -3.48 -31.53
C THR A 254 -42.83 -4.96 -31.75
N ARG A 255 -42.42 -5.84 -30.82
CA ARG A 255 -43.08 -7.14 -30.63
C ARG A 255 -44.14 -7.01 -29.54
N THR A 256 -45.36 -7.41 -29.89
CA THR A 256 -46.54 -7.45 -29.03
C THR A 256 -46.36 -8.48 -27.89
N PRO A 257 -46.83 -8.22 -26.66
CA PRO A 257 -46.75 -9.18 -25.55
C PRO A 257 -47.76 -10.31 -25.74
N LEU A 258 -47.33 -11.56 -25.54
CA LEU A 258 -48.23 -12.71 -25.47
C LEU A 258 -48.76 -12.85 -24.03
N GLN A 259 -50.08 -13.05 -23.92
CA GLN A 259 -50.84 -13.15 -22.68
C GLN A 259 -50.48 -14.37 -21.83
N THR A 260 -50.64 -14.21 -20.52
CA THR A 260 -50.50 -15.24 -19.49
C THR A 260 -51.57 -16.33 -19.61
N SER A 261 -51.17 -17.57 -19.36
CA SER A 261 -52.08 -18.69 -19.08
C SER A 261 -51.47 -19.55 -17.98
N ASN A 262 -52.21 -19.72 -16.89
CA ASN A 262 -51.87 -20.60 -15.76
C ASN A 262 -52.00 -22.07 -16.16
N SER A 263 -51.01 -22.89 -15.78
CA SER A 263 -51.16 -24.35 -15.57
C SER A 263 -50.12 -24.84 -14.54
N ASN A 264 -50.58 -25.74 -13.67
CA ASN A 264 -49.87 -26.47 -12.61
C ASN A 264 -48.74 -27.42 -13.09
N ASP A 265 -48.04 -27.98 -12.09
CA ASP A 265 -47.02 -29.05 -12.06
C ASP A 265 -45.58 -28.54 -12.23
N GLY A 266 -44.57 -28.88 -11.42
CA GLY A 266 -44.38 -29.85 -10.33
C GLY A 266 -42.85 -30.06 -10.16
N ASP A 267 -42.40 -30.30 -8.92
CA ASP A 267 -41.06 -30.72 -8.44
C ASP A 267 -39.84 -29.76 -8.61
N ASP A 268 -39.24 -29.25 -7.52
CA ASP A 268 -38.18 -29.81 -6.61
C ASP A 268 -36.82 -29.92 -7.35
N ASP A 269 -35.72 -29.27 -6.97
CA ASP A 269 -35.03 -29.29 -5.67
C ASP A 269 -34.32 -27.95 -5.35
N GLY A 270 -34.66 -27.34 -4.23
CA GLY A 270 -33.90 -26.25 -3.61
C GLY A 270 -33.15 -26.75 -2.39
N ILE A 271 -31.82 -26.55 -2.34
CA ILE A 271 -31.00 -26.86 -1.16
C ILE A 271 -31.56 -26.11 0.06
N PRO A 272 -31.98 -26.78 1.15
CA PRO A 272 -32.65 -26.13 2.26
C PRO A 272 -31.70 -25.24 3.06
N LEU A 273 -32.15 -24.02 3.34
CA LEU A 273 -31.49 -22.94 4.10
C LEU A 273 -30.96 -23.34 5.50
N ALA A 274 -31.35 -24.52 6.00
CA ALA A 274 -30.91 -25.05 7.29
C ALA A 274 -29.46 -25.60 7.29
N VAL A 275 -28.87 -25.88 6.12
CA VAL A 275 -27.48 -26.39 6.02
C VAL A 275 -26.43 -25.26 6.13
N ILE A 276 -26.80 -24.03 5.77
CA ILE A 276 -25.88 -22.86 5.82
C ILE A 276 -25.60 -22.44 7.27
N GLY A 277 -26.54 -22.67 8.20
CA GLY A 277 -26.37 -22.32 9.62
C GLY A 277 -25.41 -23.23 10.40
N ILE A 278 -25.32 -24.52 10.06
CA ILE A 278 -24.51 -25.49 10.83
C ILE A 278 -23.04 -25.50 10.36
N VAL A 279 -22.79 -25.29 9.06
CA VAL A 279 -21.42 -25.22 8.52
C VAL A 279 -20.72 -23.95 8.97
N GLY A 280 -21.41 -22.80 8.99
CA GLY A 280 -20.82 -21.53 9.43
C GLY A 280 -20.37 -21.52 10.89
N VAL A 281 -21.17 -22.13 11.79
CA VAL A 281 -20.84 -22.22 13.22
C VAL A 281 -19.67 -23.19 13.46
N SER A 282 -19.61 -24.30 12.71
CA SER A 282 -18.53 -25.29 12.82
C SER A 282 -17.18 -24.73 12.35
N VAL A 283 -17.18 -23.96 11.24
CA VAL A 283 -15.99 -23.28 10.73
C VAL A 283 -15.53 -22.18 11.68
N PHE A 284 -16.46 -21.41 12.27
CA PHE A 284 -16.13 -20.40 13.26
C PHE A 284 -15.45 -21.00 14.50
N PHE A 285 -15.99 -22.09 15.07
CA PHE A 285 -15.36 -22.75 16.22
C PHE A 285 -14.00 -23.40 15.88
N ALA A 286 -13.83 -23.92 14.66
CA ALA A 286 -12.54 -24.42 14.20
C ALA A 286 -11.48 -23.30 14.10
N LEU A 287 -11.86 -22.13 13.56
CA LEU A 287 -10.96 -20.98 13.45
C LEU A 287 -10.59 -20.41 14.83
N VAL A 288 -11.53 -20.37 15.77
CA VAL A 288 -11.27 -19.97 17.16
C VAL A 288 -10.31 -20.94 17.84
N ALA A 289 -10.46 -22.26 17.63
CA ALA A 289 -9.54 -23.24 18.19
C ALA A 289 -8.12 -23.12 17.61
N VAL A 290 -7.99 -22.87 16.30
CA VAL A 290 -6.70 -22.61 15.65
C VAL A 290 -6.06 -21.33 16.21
N PHE A 291 -6.82 -20.26 16.40
CA PHE A 291 -6.33 -19.01 17.00
C PHE A 291 -5.77 -19.24 18.42
N PHE A 292 -6.51 -19.95 19.30
CA PHE A 292 -6.02 -20.24 20.64
C PHE A 292 -4.82 -21.19 20.65
N TYR A 293 -4.74 -22.13 19.70
CA TYR A 293 -3.57 -22.99 19.53
C TYR A 293 -2.33 -22.16 19.15
N LEU A 294 -2.43 -21.29 18.14
CA LEU A 294 -1.33 -20.41 17.72
C LEU A 294 -0.91 -19.44 18.83
N LEU A 295 -1.86 -18.86 19.55
CA LEU A 295 -1.57 -18.01 20.72
C LEU A 295 -0.83 -18.79 21.81
N SER A 296 -1.20 -20.05 22.06
CA SER A 296 -0.51 -20.90 23.04
C SER A 296 0.93 -21.24 22.61
N VAL A 297 1.16 -21.48 21.31
CA VAL A 297 2.49 -21.73 20.74
C VAL A 297 3.35 -20.46 20.83
N MET A 298 2.78 -19.29 20.53
CA MET A 298 3.47 -18.00 20.64
C MET A 298 3.87 -17.71 22.09
N LEU A 299 2.96 -17.88 23.05
CA LEU A 299 3.25 -17.72 24.48
C LEU A 299 4.30 -18.71 24.99
N ALA A 300 4.29 -19.95 24.51
CA ALA A 300 5.29 -20.96 24.85
C ALA A 300 6.68 -20.61 24.26
N ASN A 301 6.74 -20.10 23.03
CA ASN A 301 7.98 -19.66 22.41
C ASN A 301 8.56 -18.42 23.10
N ASN A 302 7.72 -17.45 23.47
CA ASN A 302 8.15 -16.28 24.24
C ASN A 302 8.68 -16.67 25.63
N ARG A 303 8.08 -17.67 26.28
CA ARG A 303 8.61 -18.23 27.54
C ARG A 303 9.97 -18.91 27.37
N LYS A 304 10.19 -19.64 26.26
CA LYS A 304 11.50 -20.24 25.95
C LYS A 304 12.55 -19.19 25.64
N ALA A 305 12.18 -18.12 24.92
CA ALA A 305 13.06 -16.98 24.66
C ALA A 305 13.45 -16.25 25.96
N ALA A 306 12.48 -16.02 26.86
CA ALA A 306 12.74 -15.42 28.18
C ALA A 306 13.58 -16.32 29.12
N ALA A 307 13.43 -17.64 29.03
CA ALA A 307 14.25 -18.59 29.78
C ALA A 307 15.70 -18.71 29.23
N GLY A 308 15.91 -18.43 27.93
CA GLY A 308 17.25 -18.35 27.33
C GLY A 308 18.02 -17.07 27.68
N ALA A 309 17.30 -15.98 27.99
CA ALA A 309 17.88 -14.67 28.30
C ALA A 309 18.20 -14.45 29.80
N SER A 310 17.87 -15.40 30.68
CA SER A 310 17.98 -15.25 32.14
C SER A 310 19.08 -16.12 32.79
N ALA A 311 20.01 -16.67 32.02
CA ALA A 311 21.22 -17.25 32.59
C ALA A 311 22.20 -16.11 32.97
N PRO A 312 22.53 -15.90 34.26
CA PRO A 312 23.59 -14.96 34.63
C PRO A 312 24.94 -15.44 34.06
N PRO A 313 25.89 -14.51 33.77
CA PRO A 313 27.19 -14.89 33.25
C PRO A 313 27.91 -15.83 34.22
N ARG A 314 28.63 -16.83 33.70
CA ARG A 314 29.54 -17.63 34.52
C ARG A 314 30.73 -16.77 34.96
N ASP A 315 31.09 -16.87 36.23
CA ASP A 315 32.06 -16.03 36.95
C ASP A 315 33.54 -16.24 36.56
N ASP A 316 33.84 -16.72 35.34
CA ASP A 316 35.17 -17.24 35.01
C ASP A 316 36.09 -16.27 34.24
N GLU A 317 35.64 -15.05 33.90
CA GLU A 317 36.43 -14.11 33.06
C GLU A 317 36.63 -12.68 33.62
N TRP A 318 36.36 -12.42 34.89
CA TRP A 318 36.73 -11.14 35.50
C TRP A 318 38.19 -11.15 35.99
N ARG A 319 39.05 -10.32 35.39
CA ARG A 319 40.41 -10.01 35.89
C ARG A 319 40.47 -8.56 36.38
N PRO A 320 40.95 -8.30 37.61
CA PRO A 320 41.15 -6.93 38.10
C PRO A 320 42.30 -6.23 37.35
N PRO A 321 42.23 -4.89 37.17
CA PRO A 321 43.31 -4.11 36.57
C PRO A 321 44.57 -4.11 37.46
N PRO A 322 45.78 -4.06 36.86
CA PRO A 322 47.02 -4.07 37.64
C PRO A 322 47.18 -2.77 38.44
N PRO A 323 47.79 -2.84 39.65
CA PRO A 323 48.04 -1.66 40.46
C PRO A 323 49.05 -0.72 39.79
N PRO A 324 48.97 0.61 40.02
CA PRO A 324 49.96 1.55 39.53
C PRO A 324 51.33 1.29 40.19
N ASN A 325 52.38 1.26 39.37
CA ASN A 325 53.75 1.05 39.81
C ASN A 325 54.28 2.22 40.67
N PRO A 326 55.15 1.96 41.66
CA PRO A 326 55.74 2.98 42.53
C PRO A 326 56.75 3.89 41.82
#